data_AF-A0A7L9BPN0-F1
#
_entry.id   AF-A0A7L9BPN0-F1
#
_cell.length_a   1.000
_cell.length_b   1.000
_cell.length_c   1.000
_cell.angle_alpha   90.00
_cell.angle_beta   90.00
_cell.angle_gamma   90.00
#
_symmetry.space_group_name_H-M   'P 1'
#
loop_
_entity.id
_entity.type
_entity.pdbx_description
1 polymer ?
#
loop_
_entity_poly.entity_id
_entity_poly.type
_entity_poly.pdbx_seq_one_letter_code
_entity_poly.pdbx_strand_id
1 'polypeptide(L)'
;MLHHAPRPVHAPSPPTAPTRSAALATALAAALAPLASAQRVEIDLVTIGEPGNRGFEGPSNWPDLTGRGAVNYEYRMGRYEVTSAQWAAFFTAALNRPDPIPWVVTPHFWGGARNPATGVYSTRPGGDMLPAGGINWRTAAVFCNWLHNDQRADRDAFLSGAYDTSTFGHVPGSSAYTDQESRS
;
A
#
# COMPACT_ATOMS: atom_id res chain seq x y z
N MET A 1 38.88 42.61 -92.03
CA MET A 1 39.95 41.98 -91.23
C MET A 1 39.31 40.96 -90.32
N LEU A 2 39.84 39.74 -90.37
CA LEU A 2 39.25 38.50 -89.89
C LEU A 2 39.18 38.39 -88.36
N HIS A 3 38.08 37.78 -87.94
CA HIS A 3 37.74 37.27 -86.62
C HIS A 3 38.87 36.47 -85.96
N HIS A 4 39.19 36.79 -84.70
CA HIS A 4 39.81 35.86 -83.77
C HIS A 4 39.10 35.96 -82.41
N ALA A 5 38.04 35.17 -82.26
CA ALA A 5 37.41 34.91 -80.97
C ALA A 5 38.28 33.89 -80.19
N PRO A 6 38.62 34.13 -78.92
CA PRO A 6 39.28 33.13 -78.10
C PRO A 6 38.31 32.01 -77.72
N ARG A 7 38.78 30.76 -77.83
CA ARG A 7 38.05 29.52 -77.51
C ARG A 7 37.67 29.47 -76.03
N PRO A 8 36.45 29.02 -75.68
CA PRO A 8 36.06 28.82 -74.29
C PRO A 8 36.76 27.61 -73.67
N VAL A 9 37.38 27.80 -72.50
CA VAL A 9 37.99 26.75 -71.69
C VAL A 9 36.89 25.98 -70.96
N HIS A 10 36.87 24.66 -71.18
CA HIS A 10 35.92 23.74 -70.56
C HIS A 10 36.30 23.55 -69.08
N ALA A 11 35.47 24.07 -68.17
CA ALA A 11 35.64 23.84 -66.73
C ALA A 11 35.13 22.43 -66.36
N PRO A 12 35.84 21.66 -65.52
CA PRO A 12 35.42 20.33 -65.11
C PRO A 12 34.19 20.36 -64.20
N SER A 13 33.26 19.43 -64.43
CA SER A 13 32.02 19.24 -63.66
C SER A 13 32.29 18.96 -62.18
N PRO A 14 31.45 19.46 -61.25
CA PRO A 14 31.63 19.22 -59.82
C PRO A 14 31.29 17.78 -59.42
N PRO A 15 31.99 17.19 -58.43
CA PRO A 15 31.66 15.88 -57.90
C PRO A 15 30.37 15.92 -57.05
N THR A 16 29.40 15.08 -57.39
CA THR A 16 28.20 14.81 -56.58
C THR A 16 28.42 13.60 -55.67
N ALA A 17 28.38 13.81 -54.35
CA ALA A 17 28.18 12.77 -53.34
C ALA A 17 27.82 13.40 -51.97
N PRO A 18 27.25 12.64 -51.03
CA PRO A 18 25.83 12.34 -50.89
C PRO A 18 25.19 13.09 -49.72
N THR A 19 23.89 13.39 -49.83
CA THR A 19 23.04 13.95 -48.78
C THR A 19 23.03 13.03 -47.56
N ARG A 20 23.77 13.40 -46.51
CA ARG A 20 23.67 12.77 -45.20
C ARG A 20 22.44 13.33 -44.49
N SER A 21 21.30 12.66 -44.67
CA SER A 21 20.14 12.84 -43.80
C SER A 21 20.53 12.43 -42.38
N ALA A 22 20.90 13.39 -41.55
CA ALA A 22 21.01 13.17 -40.11
C ALA A 22 19.59 13.09 -39.54
N ALA A 23 19.10 11.88 -39.34
CA ALA A 23 17.90 11.65 -38.55
C ALA A 23 18.16 12.15 -37.13
N LEU A 24 17.48 13.23 -36.73
CA LEU A 24 17.40 13.66 -35.34
C LEU A 24 16.62 12.57 -34.58
N ALA A 25 17.33 11.66 -33.92
CA ALA A 25 16.72 10.75 -32.97
C ALA A 25 16.41 11.56 -31.70
N THR A 26 15.17 12.03 -31.57
CA THR A 26 14.67 12.60 -30.32
C THR A 26 14.63 11.47 -29.29
N ALA A 27 15.65 11.38 -28.43
CA ALA A 27 15.63 10.47 -27.30
C ALA A 27 14.55 10.94 -26.31
N LEU A 28 13.40 10.28 -26.32
CA LEU A 28 12.39 10.41 -25.28
C LEU A 28 12.97 9.80 -24.00
N ALA A 29 13.59 10.62 -23.16
CA ALA A 29 13.93 10.23 -21.80
C ALA A 29 12.61 10.03 -21.03
N ALA A 30 12.10 8.80 -21.01
CA ALA A 30 11.07 8.42 -20.06
C ALA A 30 11.66 8.64 -18.66
N ALA A 31 11.14 9.63 -17.94
CA ALA A 31 11.48 9.85 -16.55
C ALA A 31 11.08 8.59 -15.77
N LEU A 32 12.06 7.74 -15.48
CA LEU A 32 11.95 6.72 -14.43
C LEU A 32 11.82 7.50 -13.13
N ALA A 33 10.60 7.85 -12.76
CA ALA A 33 10.31 8.15 -11.37
C ALA A 33 10.81 6.95 -10.56
N PRO A 34 11.61 7.14 -9.51
CA PRO A 34 11.95 6.03 -8.64
C PRO A 34 10.62 5.46 -8.16
N LEU A 35 10.36 4.19 -8.47
CA LEU A 35 9.38 3.43 -7.70
C LEU A 35 9.79 3.63 -6.27
N ALA A 36 9.03 4.41 -5.50
CA ALA A 36 9.21 4.46 -4.07
C ALA A 36 9.21 2.99 -3.65
N SER A 37 10.36 2.50 -3.17
CA SER A 37 10.39 1.21 -2.50
C SER A 37 9.27 1.32 -1.48
N ALA A 38 8.20 0.53 -1.65
CA ALA A 38 7.14 0.47 -0.68
C ALA A 38 7.84 -0.01 0.58
N GLN A 39 8.18 0.92 1.46
CA GLN A 39 8.90 0.61 2.67
C GLN A 39 7.99 -0.38 3.41
N ARG A 40 8.52 -1.58 3.63
CA ARG A 40 7.79 -2.64 4.32
C ARG A 40 7.29 -2.04 5.63
N VAL A 41 6.00 -2.21 5.90
CA VAL A 41 5.41 -1.83 7.17
C VAL A 41 6.05 -2.70 8.24
N GLU A 42 6.82 -2.06 9.11
CA GLU A 42 7.39 -2.68 10.31
C GLU A 42 6.58 -2.24 11.51
N ILE A 43 6.19 -3.19 12.36
CA ILE A 43 5.56 -2.93 13.65
C ILE A 43 6.62 -3.17 14.73
N ASP A 44 6.90 -2.15 15.55
CA ASP A 44 7.77 -2.31 16.72
C ASP A 44 7.03 -3.18 17.74
N LEU A 45 7.41 -4.44 17.82
CA LEU A 45 6.81 -5.44 18.68
C LEU A 45 7.65 -5.65 19.94
N VAL A 46 7.00 -5.66 21.10
CA VAL A 46 7.61 -6.02 22.38
C VAL A 46 7.10 -7.37 22.87
N THR A 47 7.98 -8.15 23.48
CA THR A 47 7.63 -9.41 24.13
C THR A 47 6.91 -9.16 25.46
N ILE A 48 5.81 -9.87 25.66
CA ILE A 48 5.09 -9.99 26.92
C ILE A 48 5.40 -11.38 27.51
N GLY A 49 6.30 -11.40 28.48
CA GLY A 49 6.91 -12.62 29.05
C GLY A 49 6.24 -13.18 30.30
N GLU A 50 4.99 -12.79 30.60
CA GLU A 50 4.27 -13.18 31.82
C GLU A 50 3.01 -14.03 31.49
N PRO A 51 3.16 -15.30 31.05
CA PRO A 51 2.05 -16.22 30.87
C PRO A 51 1.24 -16.42 32.15
N GLY A 52 -0.07 -16.61 32.01
CA GLY A 52 -0.98 -16.83 33.14
C GLY A 52 -1.36 -15.53 33.84
N ASN A 53 -1.25 -14.38 33.16
CA ASN A 53 -1.69 -13.11 33.72
C ASN A 53 -3.18 -13.17 34.10
N ARG A 54 -3.52 -12.58 35.24
CA ARG A 54 -4.90 -12.60 35.74
C ARG A 54 -5.82 -11.87 34.76
N GLY A 55 -6.96 -12.49 34.46
CA GLY A 55 -8.03 -11.86 33.72
C GLY A 55 -8.67 -10.71 34.50
N PHE A 56 -9.54 -9.95 33.84
CA PHE A 56 -10.31 -8.90 34.48
C PHE A 56 -11.26 -9.46 35.55
N GLU A 57 -11.22 -8.93 36.76
CA GLU A 57 -12.07 -9.35 37.91
C GLU A 57 -12.79 -8.15 38.56
N GLY A 58 -12.78 -6.99 37.90
CA GLY A 58 -13.41 -5.78 38.45
C GLY A 58 -14.93 -5.78 38.34
N PRO A 59 -15.62 -4.87 39.06
CA PRO A 59 -17.04 -4.65 38.84
C PRO A 59 -17.28 -4.23 37.38
N SER A 60 -18.26 -4.86 36.75
CA SER A 60 -18.61 -4.63 35.36
C SER A 60 -20.12 -4.62 35.19
N ASN A 61 -20.62 -3.69 34.40
CA ASN A 61 -21.99 -3.68 33.90
C ASN A 61 -22.20 -4.63 32.70
N TRP A 62 -21.13 -5.26 32.23
CA TRP A 62 -21.11 -6.26 31.16
C TRP A 62 -20.78 -7.64 31.75
N PRO A 63 -21.73 -8.59 31.77
CA PRO A 63 -21.58 -9.86 32.47
C PRO A 63 -20.43 -10.72 31.94
N ASP A 64 -20.06 -10.53 30.68
CA ASP A 64 -19.09 -11.40 29.99
C ASP A 64 -17.64 -10.91 30.12
N LEU A 65 -17.35 -9.83 30.87
CA LEU A 65 -15.98 -9.30 30.99
C LEU A 65 -15.12 -10.04 32.01
N THR A 66 -15.73 -10.71 32.98
CA THR A 66 -15.00 -11.46 34.01
C THR A 66 -14.11 -12.54 33.37
N GLY A 67 -12.84 -12.57 33.75
CA GLY A 67 -11.84 -13.50 33.23
C GLY A 67 -11.21 -13.10 31.89
N ARG A 68 -11.67 -12.04 31.21
CA ARG A 68 -11.09 -11.63 29.92
C ARG A 68 -9.68 -11.05 30.07
N GLY A 69 -8.86 -11.25 29.04
CA GLY A 69 -7.50 -10.71 28.97
C GLY A 69 -6.42 -11.60 29.56
N ALA A 70 -6.76 -12.76 30.13
CA ALA A 70 -5.78 -13.76 30.54
C ALA A 70 -5.16 -14.47 29.32
N VAL A 71 -3.84 -14.60 29.29
CA VAL A 71 -3.08 -15.26 28.22
C VAL A 71 -2.06 -16.21 28.83
N ASN A 72 -2.10 -17.49 28.43
CA ASN A 72 -1.27 -18.55 29.03
C ASN A 72 0.01 -18.87 28.22
N TYR A 73 0.45 -17.97 27.35
CA TYR A 73 1.65 -18.12 26.54
C TYR A 73 2.35 -16.77 26.36
N GLU A 74 3.65 -16.79 26.08
CA GLU A 74 4.40 -15.60 25.70
C GLU A 74 3.91 -15.10 24.33
N TYR A 75 3.67 -13.80 24.22
CA TYR A 75 3.24 -13.19 22.97
C TYR A 75 3.94 -11.86 22.75
N ARG A 76 3.74 -11.28 21.56
CA ARG A 76 4.23 -9.95 21.24
C ARG A 76 3.08 -9.00 20.99
N MET A 77 3.25 -7.75 21.41
CA MET A 77 2.29 -6.67 21.19
C MET A 77 3.01 -5.46 20.60
N GLY A 78 2.33 -4.66 19.77
CA GLY A 78 2.87 -3.40 19.30
C GLY A 78 3.22 -2.48 20.48
N ARG A 79 4.41 -1.89 20.48
CA ARG A 79 4.83 -0.90 21.48
C ARG A 79 3.98 0.36 21.40
N TYR A 80 3.53 0.71 20.20
CA TYR A 80 2.76 1.90 19.88
C TYR A 80 1.53 1.53 19.07
N GLU A 81 0.60 2.47 18.95
CA GLU A 81 -0.48 2.40 17.97
C GLU A 81 0.06 2.30 16.54
N VAL A 82 -0.71 1.66 15.65
CA VAL A 82 -0.40 1.65 14.21
C VAL A 82 -0.53 3.08 13.67
N THR A 83 0.58 3.58 13.15
CA THR A 83 0.76 4.95 12.67
C THR A 83 0.02 5.21 11.36
N SER A 84 -0.26 6.48 11.08
CA SER A 84 -0.92 6.88 9.84
C SER A 84 -0.11 6.55 8.60
N ALA A 85 1.23 6.55 8.68
CA ALA A 85 2.08 6.11 7.58
C ALA A 85 1.93 4.61 7.28
N GLN A 86 1.88 3.76 8.31
CA GLN A 86 1.65 2.32 8.16
C GLN A 86 0.25 2.03 7.62
N TRP A 87 -0.77 2.77 8.08
CA TRP A 87 -2.12 2.71 7.51
C TRP A 87 -2.16 3.16 6.05
N ALA A 88 -1.46 4.23 5.68
CA ALA A 88 -1.41 4.71 4.29
C ALA A 88 -0.80 3.68 3.33
N ALA A 89 0.24 2.97 3.77
CA ALA A 89 0.81 1.86 3.00
C ALA A 89 -0.23 0.73 2.78
N PHE A 90 -0.93 0.32 3.83
CA PHE A 90 -2.00 -0.67 3.74
C PHE A 90 -3.14 -0.23 2.82
N PHE A 91 -3.69 0.98 2.99
CA PHE A 91 -4.81 1.46 2.18
C PHE A 91 -4.42 1.61 0.71
N THR A 92 -3.16 1.98 0.42
CA THR A 92 -2.66 1.94 -0.96
C THR A 92 -2.68 0.51 -1.50
N ALA A 93 -2.16 -0.46 -0.77
CA ALA A 93 -2.12 -1.86 -1.21
C ALA A 93 -3.51 -2.51 -1.34
N ALA A 94 -4.44 -2.18 -0.44
CA ALA A 94 -5.77 -2.79 -0.35
C ALA A 94 -6.79 -2.12 -1.28
N LEU A 95 -6.74 -0.80 -1.44
CA LEU A 95 -7.79 -0.03 -2.12
C LEU A 95 -7.37 0.50 -3.50
N ASN A 96 -6.08 0.55 -3.82
CA ASN A 96 -5.61 0.92 -5.15
C ASN A 96 -5.51 -0.30 -6.08
N ARG A 97 -6.62 -1.00 -6.26
CA ARG A 97 -6.72 -2.27 -6.98
C ARG A 97 -7.95 -2.32 -7.88
N PRO A 98 -7.93 -3.10 -8.98
CA PRO A 98 -9.13 -3.36 -9.77
C PRO A 98 -10.11 -4.33 -9.10
N ASP A 99 -9.62 -5.21 -8.21
CA ASP A 99 -10.36 -6.22 -7.50
C ASP A 99 -10.56 -5.83 -6.02
N PRO A 100 -11.79 -5.43 -5.60
CA PRO A 100 -12.00 -4.92 -4.25
C PRO A 100 -11.70 -5.94 -3.15
N ILE A 101 -11.12 -5.45 -2.06
CA ILE A 101 -10.98 -6.17 -0.80
C ILE A 101 -12.19 -5.83 0.08
N PRO A 102 -12.99 -6.83 0.51
CA PRO A 102 -14.15 -6.58 1.37
C PRO A 102 -13.71 -6.10 2.76
N TRP A 103 -14.65 -5.50 3.49
CA TRP A 103 -14.51 -5.14 4.91
C TRP A 103 -13.47 -4.06 5.26
N VAL A 104 -12.82 -3.46 4.26
CA VAL A 104 -11.90 -2.34 4.46
C VAL A 104 -12.68 -1.03 4.50
N VAL A 105 -12.64 -0.35 5.65
CA VAL A 105 -13.14 1.02 5.81
C VAL A 105 -11.97 1.94 6.12
N THR A 106 -11.96 3.12 5.49
CA THR A 106 -10.93 4.13 5.73
C THR A 106 -11.17 4.86 7.05
N PRO A 107 -10.13 5.35 7.75
CA PRO A 107 -10.27 5.97 9.07
C PRO A 107 -10.99 7.32 8.98
N HIS A 108 -11.72 7.68 10.02
CA HIS A 108 -12.37 8.99 10.14
C HIS A 108 -11.39 10.09 10.56
N PHE A 109 -10.41 9.76 11.42
CA PHE A 109 -9.42 10.71 11.93
C PHE A 109 -8.03 10.07 11.87
N TRP A 110 -7.12 10.70 11.12
CA TRP A 110 -5.75 10.22 10.92
C TRP A 110 -4.87 11.27 10.23
N GLY A 111 -3.62 10.92 9.98
CA GLY A 111 -2.59 11.73 9.32
C GLY A 111 -2.65 11.76 7.80
N GLY A 112 -3.45 10.92 7.16
CA GLY A 112 -3.39 10.66 5.72
C GLY A 112 -4.64 10.98 4.92
N ALA A 113 -4.48 10.94 3.60
CA ALA A 113 -5.54 11.11 2.62
C ALA A 113 -5.24 10.33 1.32
N ARG A 114 -6.30 10.04 0.56
CA ARG A 114 -6.20 9.45 -0.79
C ARG A 114 -5.94 10.56 -1.81
N ASN A 115 -4.96 10.36 -2.68
CA ASN A 115 -4.82 11.16 -3.90
C ASN A 115 -5.87 10.70 -4.93
N PRO A 116 -6.82 11.56 -5.35
CA PRO A 116 -7.89 11.14 -6.27
C PRO A 116 -7.40 10.75 -7.66
N ALA A 117 -6.29 11.33 -8.12
CA ALA A 117 -5.75 11.08 -9.46
C ALA A 117 -4.98 9.76 -9.55
N THR A 118 -4.25 9.38 -8.50
CA THR A 118 -3.40 8.17 -8.50
C THR A 118 -3.96 7.02 -7.68
N GLY A 119 -4.95 7.29 -6.81
CA GLY A 119 -5.50 6.33 -5.86
C GLY A 119 -4.60 5.98 -4.68
N VAL A 120 -3.39 6.54 -4.65
CA VAL A 120 -2.39 6.31 -3.59
C VAL A 120 -2.79 7.05 -2.31
N TYR A 121 -2.63 6.40 -1.18
CA TYR A 121 -2.78 7.01 0.14
C TYR A 121 -1.42 7.47 0.65
N SER A 122 -1.39 8.65 1.25
CA SER A 122 -0.17 9.24 1.82
C SER A 122 -0.53 10.14 3.00
N THR A 123 0.47 10.41 3.83
CA THR A 123 0.38 11.29 5.00
C THR A 123 0.67 12.73 4.62
N ARG A 124 0.05 13.67 5.34
CA ARG A 124 0.46 15.08 5.30
C ARG A 124 1.82 15.25 6.00
N PRO A 125 2.60 16.31 5.71
CA PRO A 125 3.84 16.58 6.44
C PRO A 125 3.62 16.59 7.96
N GLY A 126 4.41 15.80 8.69
CA GLY A 126 4.31 15.64 10.15
C GLY A 126 3.12 14.80 10.62
N GLY A 127 2.34 14.22 9.70
CA GLY A 127 1.20 13.37 10.00
C GLY A 127 1.55 11.89 10.17
N ASP A 128 2.80 11.50 9.90
CA ASP A 128 3.23 10.11 9.79
C ASP A 128 2.96 9.30 11.05
N MET A 129 3.36 9.85 12.20
CA MET A 129 3.28 9.19 13.51
C MET A 129 1.93 9.36 14.22
N LEU A 130 0.96 10.03 13.60
CA LEU A 130 -0.37 10.18 14.21
C LEU A 130 -1.09 8.84 14.22
N PRO A 131 -1.86 8.52 15.28
CA PRO A 131 -2.72 7.36 15.28
C PRO A 131 -3.86 7.54 14.26
N ALA A 132 -4.45 6.41 13.84
CA ALA A 132 -5.69 6.41 13.10
C ALA A 132 -6.85 5.94 13.98
N GLY A 133 -8.05 6.46 13.74
CA GLY A 133 -9.26 5.87 14.31
C GLY A 133 -10.52 6.14 13.49
N GLY A 134 -11.60 5.48 13.91
CA GLY A 134 -12.78 5.26 13.08
C GLY A 134 -12.67 4.03 12.15
N ILE A 135 -11.55 3.29 12.20
CA ILE A 135 -11.47 1.94 11.63
C ILE A 135 -12.29 0.97 12.49
N ASN A 136 -12.81 -0.09 11.87
CA ASN A 136 -13.49 -1.17 12.58
C ASN A 136 -12.58 -2.41 12.74
N TRP A 137 -13.04 -3.36 13.55
CA TRP A 137 -12.34 -4.62 13.81
C TRP A 137 -12.00 -5.38 12.52
N ARG A 138 -12.93 -5.46 11.56
CA ARG A 138 -12.71 -6.22 10.32
C ARG A 138 -11.62 -5.60 9.45
N THR A 139 -11.52 -4.27 9.38
CA THR A 139 -10.40 -3.60 8.69
C THR A 139 -9.07 -3.92 9.37
N ALA A 140 -9.03 -3.95 10.71
CA ALA A 140 -7.83 -4.35 11.44
C ALA A 140 -7.46 -5.82 11.19
N ALA A 141 -8.43 -6.73 11.12
CA ALA A 141 -8.20 -8.13 10.78
C ALA A 141 -7.62 -8.31 9.37
N VAL A 142 -8.15 -7.58 8.38
CA VAL A 142 -7.61 -7.56 7.00
C VAL A 142 -6.19 -6.99 6.97
N PHE A 143 -5.88 -5.97 7.76
CA PHE A 143 -4.51 -5.46 7.93
C PHE A 143 -3.56 -6.52 8.51
N CYS A 144 -3.99 -7.25 9.53
CA CYS A 144 -3.22 -8.35 10.11
C CYS A 144 -2.97 -9.49 9.10
N ASN A 145 -3.96 -9.84 8.27
CA ASN A 145 -3.76 -10.79 7.16
C ASN A 145 -2.68 -10.31 6.19
N TRP A 146 -2.75 -9.04 5.78
CA TRP A 146 -1.76 -8.46 4.87
C TRP A 146 -0.34 -8.49 5.47
N LEU A 147 -0.18 -8.15 6.75
CA LEU A 147 1.10 -8.29 7.45
C LEU A 147 1.57 -9.74 7.53
N HIS A 148 0.67 -10.68 7.83
CA HIS A 148 0.97 -12.11 7.92
C HIS A 148 1.43 -12.70 6.57
N ASN A 149 0.91 -12.17 5.47
CA ASN A 149 1.22 -12.59 4.11
C ASN A 149 2.35 -11.78 3.48
N ASP A 150 3.36 -11.41 4.26
CA ASP A 150 4.54 -10.67 3.80
C ASP A 150 4.22 -9.39 3.02
N GLN A 151 3.05 -8.78 3.28
CA GLN A 151 2.59 -7.55 2.64
C GLN A 151 2.49 -7.67 1.11
N ARG A 152 2.25 -8.87 0.60
CA ARG A 152 2.09 -9.09 -0.84
C ARG A 152 0.91 -8.29 -1.39
N ALA A 153 1.01 -7.97 -2.68
CA ALA A 153 0.00 -7.23 -3.42
C ALA A 153 -0.96 -8.16 -4.18
N ASP A 154 -0.94 -9.47 -3.99
CA ASP A 154 -2.05 -10.32 -4.45
C ASP A 154 -3.27 -10.17 -3.52
N ARG A 155 -4.46 -10.44 -4.05
CA ARG A 155 -5.71 -10.25 -3.29
C ARG A 155 -5.83 -11.20 -2.11
N ASP A 156 -5.32 -12.42 -2.25
CA ASP A 156 -5.43 -13.45 -1.21
C ASP A 156 -4.66 -13.07 0.05
N ALA A 157 -3.59 -12.27 -0.08
CA ALA A 157 -2.85 -11.70 1.05
C ALA A 157 -3.73 -10.94 2.06
N PHE A 158 -4.91 -10.46 1.65
CA PHE A 158 -5.83 -9.70 2.50
C PHE A 158 -6.95 -10.57 3.11
N LEU A 159 -7.23 -11.74 2.54
CA LEU A 159 -8.46 -12.49 2.80
C LEU A 159 -8.31 -13.61 3.82
N SER A 160 -7.10 -14.12 3.98
CA SER A 160 -6.78 -15.21 4.91
C SER A 160 -5.37 -15.04 5.50
N GLY A 161 -5.02 -15.85 6.49
CA GLY A 161 -3.75 -15.78 7.22
C GLY A 161 -4.02 -15.94 8.72
N ALA A 162 -4.06 -14.81 9.43
CA ALA A 162 -4.46 -14.80 10.84
C ALA A 162 -5.99 -14.87 11.04
N TYR A 163 -6.75 -14.35 10.07
CA TYR A 163 -8.21 -14.28 10.10
C TYR A 163 -8.83 -14.75 8.78
N ASP A 164 -9.84 -15.61 8.83
CA ASP A 164 -10.63 -15.98 7.66
C ASP A 164 -11.75 -14.97 7.42
N THR A 165 -11.57 -14.10 6.43
CA THR A 165 -12.57 -13.07 6.10
C THR A 165 -13.83 -13.61 5.45
N SER A 166 -13.84 -14.88 5.02
CA SER A 166 -15.03 -15.53 4.46
C SER A 166 -16.12 -15.77 5.50
N THR A 167 -15.76 -15.80 6.79
CA THR A 167 -16.72 -15.94 7.89
C THR A 167 -17.36 -14.61 8.28
N PHE A 168 -16.78 -13.48 7.87
CA PHE A 168 -17.23 -12.16 8.32
C PHE A 168 -18.64 -11.87 7.82
N GLY A 169 -19.53 -11.53 8.74
CA GLY A 169 -20.93 -11.35 8.41
C GLY A 169 -21.83 -11.18 9.62
N HIS A 170 -23.12 -11.30 9.39
CA HIS A 170 -24.13 -11.20 10.43
C HIS A 170 -25.20 -12.26 10.23
N VAL A 171 -25.76 -12.73 11.33
CA VAL A 171 -26.94 -13.59 11.29
C VAL A 171 -28.16 -12.73 10.92
N PRO A 172 -28.90 -13.04 9.83
CA PRO A 172 -30.06 -12.25 9.43
C PRO A 172 -31.10 -12.14 10.55
N GLY A 173 -31.57 -10.93 10.83
CA GLY A 173 -32.54 -10.65 11.90
C GLY A 173 -31.95 -10.64 13.32
N SER A 174 -30.63 -10.63 13.46
CA SER A 174 -29.93 -10.62 14.76
C SER A 174 -28.82 -9.57 14.80
N SER A 175 -28.37 -9.22 16.01
CA SER A 175 -27.15 -8.43 16.25
C SER A 175 -25.87 -9.29 16.24
N ALA A 176 -26.00 -10.62 16.10
CA ALA A 176 -24.87 -11.55 16.12
C ALA A 176 -24.01 -11.45 14.85
N TYR A 177 -22.69 -11.46 15.06
CA TYR A 177 -21.67 -11.52 14.01
C TYR A 177 -21.33 -12.98 13.71
N THR A 178 -20.96 -13.29 12.47
CA THR A 178 -20.45 -14.63 12.07
C THR A 178 -18.92 -14.66 11.97
N ASP A 179 -18.28 -13.55 12.33
CA ASP A 179 -16.84 -13.38 12.32
C ASP A 179 -16.16 -14.49 13.16
N GLN A 180 -14.99 -14.93 12.70
CA GLN A 180 -14.23 -16.01 13.33
C GLN A 180 -14.00 -15.78 14.83
N GLU A 181 -14.39 -16.76 15.66
CA GLU A 181 -14.29 -16.64 17.14
C GLU A 181 -12.90 -16.97 17.70
N SER A 182 -12.09 -17.74 16.95
CA SER A 182 -10.75 -18.13 17.37
C SER A 182 -9.79 -18.15 16.18
N ARG A 183 -8.54 -17.74 16.40
CA ARG A 183 -7.48 -17.72 15.36
C ARG A 183 -7.37 -19.07 14.62
N SER A 184 -7.08 -19.01 13.33
CA SER A 184 -6.78 -20.18 12.48
C SER A 184 -5.41 -20.79 12.76
#